data_AF-A0A4Y9FCU8-F1
#
_entry.id   AF-A0A4Y9FCU8-F1
#
_cell.length_a   1.000
_cell.length_b   1.000
_cell.length_c   1.000
_cell.angle_alpha   90.00
_cell.angle_beta   90.00
_cell.angle_gamma   90.00
#
_symmetry.space_group_name_H-M   'P 1'
#
loop_
_entity.id
_entity.type
_entity.pdbx_description
1 polymer ?
#
loop_
_entity_poly.entity_id
_entity_poly.type
_entity_poly.pdbx_seq_one_letter_code
_entity_poly.pdbx_strand_id
1 'polypeptide(L)' 'MEAVAEVDTHLKGLLAELEAIGTLRKAKYHLDELGRGRAIAVYRDPATGEPVYRTPVIG' A
#
# COMPACT_ATOMS: atom_id res chain seq x y z
N MET A 1 8.31 35.32 -23.43
CA MET A 1 8.88 34.87 -22.15
C MET A 1 7.83 34.22 -21.26
N GLU A 2 6.60 34.77 -21.17
CA GLU A 2 5.51 34.18 -20.36
C GLU A 2 5.15 32.73 -20.71
N ALA A 3 4.98 32.41 -22.00
CA ALA A 3 4.63 31.04 -22.43
C ALA A 3 5.66 29.97 -22.01
N VAL A 4 6.94 30.35 -21.88
CA VAL A 4 8.00 29.43 -21.43
C VAL A 4 7.92 29.20 -19.91
N ALA A 5 7.58 30.24 -19.15
CA ALA A 5 7.39 30.12 -17.71
C ALA A 5 6.17 29.27 -17.36
N GLU A 6 5.07 29.41 -18.11
CA GLU A 6 3.86 28.61 -17.92
C GLU A 6 4.11 27.12 -18.20
N VAL A 7 4.82 26.80 -19.27
CA VAL A 7 5.21 25.42 -19.60
C VAL A 7 6.12 24.81 -18.52
N ASP A 8 7.07 25.58 -17.99
CA ASP A 8 7.98 25.13 -16.92
C ASP A 8 7.22 24.84 -15.61
N THR A 9 6.22 25.66 -15.25
CA THR A 9 5.36 25.39 -14.09
C THR A 9 4.53 24.11 -14.27
N HIS A 10 3.93 23.92 -15.45
CA HIS A 10 3.15 22.71 -15.74
C HIS A 10 4.01 21.45 -15.69
N LEU A 11 5.23 21.51 -16.24
CA LEU A 11 6.17 20.40 -16.23
C LEU A 11 6.57 20.02 -14.79
N LYS A 12 6.84 21.01 -13.94
CA LYS A 12 7.16 20.78 -12.52
C LYS A 12 5.99 20.16 -11.76
N GLY A 13 4.76 20.61 -12.02
CA GLY A 13 3.55 20.02 -11.44
C GLY A 13 3.39 18.54 -11.85
N LEU A 14 3.54 18.25 -13.14
CA LEU A 14 3.46 16.89 -13.67
C LEU A 14 4.52 15.96 -13.07
N LEU A 15 5.76 16.43 -12.92
CA LEU A 15 6.83 15.65 -12.29
C LEU A 15 6.51 15.31 -10.83
N ALA A 16 5.99 16.27 -10.07
CA ALA A 16 5.59 16.05 -8.68
C ALA A 16 4.45 15.01 -8.56
N GLU A 17 3.46 15.05 -9.46
CA GLU A 17 2.38 14.06 -9.51
C GLU A 17 2.91 12.65 -9.85
N LEU A 18 3.83 12.54 -10.81
CA LEU A 18 4.46 11.27 -11.17
C LEU A 18 5.29 10.68 -10.02
N GLU A 19 6.01 11.51 -9.27
CA GLU A 19 6.73 11.10 -8.07
C GLU A 19 5.79 10.59 -6.96
N ALA A 20 4.66 11.27 -6.75
CA ALA A 20 3.64 10.84 -5.81
C ALA A 20 3.05 9.47 -6.20
N ILE A 21 2.73 9.27 -7.49
CA ILE A 21 2.27 7.98 -8.01
C ILE A 21 3.33 6.90 -7.82
N GLY A 22 4.60 7.21 -8.08
CA GLY A 22 5.72 6.29 -7.87
C GLY A 22 5.83 5.84 -6.41
N THR A 23 5.66 6.78 -5.47
CA THR A 23 5.64 6.51 -4.03
C THR A 23 4.49 5.60 -3.63
N LEU A 24 3.27 5.87 -4.12
CA LEU A 24 2.09 5.04 -3.86
C LEU A 24 2.25 3.61 -4.41
N ARG A 25 2.85 3.45 -5.59
CA ARG A 25 3.13 2.13 -6.17
C ARG A 25 4.11 1.33 -5.31
N LYS A 26 5.17 1.96 -4.79
CA LYS A 26 6.11 1.31 -3.86
C LYS A 26 5.43 0.94 -2.54
N ALA A 27 4.64 1.84 -1.97
CA ALA A 27 3.89 1.56 -0.76
C ALA A 27 2.94 0.36 -0.94
N LYS A 28 2.19 0.32 -2.05
CA LYS A 28 1.36 -0.83 -2.41
C LYS A 28 2.18 -2.12 -2.53
N TYR A 29 3.29 -2.09 -3.25
CA TYR A 29 4.16 -3.26 -3.40
C TYR A 29 4.60 -3.81 -2.03
N HIS A 30 5.04 -2.94 -1.12
CA HIS A 30 5.43 -3.36 0.23
C HIS A 30 4.26 -3.87 1.05
N LEU A 31 3.07 -3.27 0.94
CA LEU A 31 1.86 -3.77 1.60
C LEU A 31 1.44 -5.14 1.05
N ASP A 32 1.54 -5.35 -0.27
CA ASP A 32 1.27 -6.62 -0.91
C ASP A 32 2.29 -7.69 -0.45
N GLU A 33 3.58 -7.36 -0.37
CA GLU A 33 4.62 -8.26 0.16
C GLU A 33 4.38 -8.62 1.64
N LEU A 34 4.05 -7.63 2.47
CA LEU A 34 3.73 -7.85 3.89
C LEU A 34 2.41 -8.62 4.08
N GLY A 35 1.43 -8.39 3.21
CA GLY A 35 0.11 -9.01 3.24
C GLY A 35 0.09 -10.44 2.70
N ARG A 36 0.94 -10.76 1.72
CA ARG A 36 1.08 -12.12 1.15
C ARG A 36 1.63 -13.13 2.17
N GLY A 37 2.33 -12.69 3.21
CA GLY A 37 2.91 -13.55 4.24
C GLY A 37 2.05 -13.81 5.47
N ARG A 38 0.91 -13.13 5.65
CA ARG A 38 0.05 -13.30 6.83
C ARG A 38 -1.34 -13.77 6.42
N ALA A 39 -1.45 -15.05 6.09
CA ALA A 39 -2.73 -15.73 6.22
C ALA A 39 -3.13 -15.67 7.70
N ILE A 40 -3.95 -14.70 8.11
CA ILE A 40 -4.53 -14.72 9.46
C ILE A 40 -5.55 -15.85 9.43
N ALA A 41 -5.18 -16.99 9.98
CA ALA A 41 -6.12 -18.06 10.19
C ALA A 41 -7.12 -17.59 11.26
N VAL A 42 -8.33 -17.27 10.83
CA VAL A 42 -9.43 -16.96 11.74
C VAL A 42 -10.00 -18.29 12.21
N TYR A 43 -9.63 -18.70 13.41
CA TYR A 43 -10.24 -19.85 14.07
C TYR A 43 -11.49 -19.38 14.81
N ARG A 44 -12.50 -20.24 14.95
CA ARG A 44 -13.57 -20.03 15.93
C ARG A 44 -13.23 -20.81 17.18
N ASP A 45 -13.38 -20.18 18.34
CA ASP A 45 -13.29 -20.90 19.61
C ASP A 45 -14.40 -21.97 19.63
N PRO A 46 -14.09 -23.27 19.81
CA PRO A 46 -15.11 -24.31 19.84
C PRO A 46 -16.02 -24.23 21.09
N ALA A 47 -15.62 -23.53 22.15
CA ALA A 47 -16.41 -23.38 23.37
C ALA A 47 -17.41 -22.21 23.28
N THR A 48 -17.06 -21.12 22.57
CA THR A 48 -17.86 -19.88 22.54
C THR A 48 -18.33 -19.48 21.14
N GLY A 49 -17.72 -20.02 20.08
CA GLY A 49 -18.00 -19.69 18.68
C GLY A 49 -17.43 -18.34 18.22
N GLU A 50 -16.74 -17.61 19.10
CA GLU A 50 -16.17 -16.29 18.82
C GLU A 50 -14.93 -16.38 17.91
N PRO A 51 -14.68 -15.37 17.06
CA PRO A 51 -13.51 -15.34 16.19
C PRO A 51 -12.24 -15.09 17.02
N VAL A 52 -11.28 -16.00 16.92
CA VAL A 52 -9.95 -15.89 17.53
C VAL A 52 -8.93 -15.60 16.43
N TYR A 53 -8.35 -14.40 16.48
CA TYR A 53 -7.25 -14.01 15.60
C TYR A 53 -5.95 -14.59 16.14
N ARG A 54 -5.37 -15.59 15.45
CA ARG A 54 -4.02 -16.07 15.75
C ARG A 54 -3.12 -15.88 14.55
N THR A 55 -1.92 -15.35 14.79
CA THR A 55 -0.82 -15.41 13.83
C THR A 55 -0.45 -16.89 13.67
N PRO A 56 -0.44 -17.46 12.45
CA PRO A 56 -0.04 -18.84 12.26
C PRO A 56 1.42 -18.99 12.69
N VAL A 57 1.69 -19.98 13.54
CA VAL A 57 3.05 -20.49 13.72
C VAL A 57 3.24 -21.50 12.59
N ILE A 58 3.90 -21.07 11.51
CA ILE A 58 4.33 -22.00 10.46
C ILE A 58 5.52 -22.77 11.05
N GLY A 59 5.29 -24.03 11.41
CA GLY A 59 6.32 -24.97 11.85
C GLY A 59 6.94 -25.73 10.68
#